data_AF-A0A0P0RIJ7-F1
#
_entry.id   AF-A0A0P0RIJ7-F1
#
_cell.length_a   1.000
_cell.length_b   1.000
_cell.length_c   1.000
_cell.angle_alpha   90.00
_cell.angle_beta   90.00
_cell.angle_gamma   90.00
#
_symmetry.space_group_name_H-M   'P 1'
#
loop_
_entity.id
_entity.type
_entity.pdbx_description
1 polymer ?
#
loop_
_entity_poly.entity_id
_entity_poly.type
_entity_poly.pdbx_seq_one_letter_code
_entity_poly.pdbx_strand_id
1 'polypeptide(L)'
;MKTLKILSLASLLALGACQQKPDEKLLGTCWNPGAKETVQTIATRLISRHIVDSLLLTDHGKAGRSDIEQFVKGRLSVTLSNFYLTAADAVTGTVSCGADAAMTFKRNDGKILSGTDASFSFSAYPSEGGRSMYVVPSGLPLIQLVDTAAVEAASNVTPESAAPASDVAPTATAQDAAEAASAAATAADKAASN
;
A
#
# COMPACT_ATOMS: atom_id res chain seq x y z
N MET A 1 59.91 -35.26 -54.54
CA MET A 1 59.45 -33.91 -54.16
C MET A 1 57.93 -33.90 -54.26
N LYS A 2 57.21 -34.09 -53.14
CA LYS A 2 56.58 -33.05 -52.30
C LYS A 2 55.64 -32.13 -53.09
N THR A 3 54.32 -32.30 -52.95
CA THR A 3 53.45 -31.34 -52.24
C THR A 3 52.01 -31.82 -52.15
N LEU A 4 51.60 -32.13 -50.92
CA LEU A 4 50.25 -32.38 -50.45
C LEU A 4 49.65 -31.02 -50.01
N LYS A 5 48.49 -30.61 -50.53
CA LYS A 5 47.69 -29.47 -50.03
C LYS A 5 46.38 -30.05 -49.49
N ILE A 6 46.28 -30.39 -48.19
CA ILE A 6 45.87 -29.55 -47.04
C ILE A 6 44.56 -28.77 -47.29
N LEU A 7 43.51 -29.33 -46.67
CA LEU A 7 42.36 -28.71 -45.99
C LEU A 7 42.09 -27.21 -46.18
N SER A 8 40.82 -26.90 -46.44
CA SER A 8 40.18 -25.71 -45.87
C SER A 8 38.73 -26.03 -45.50
N LEU A 9 38.60 -26.67 -44.33
CA LEU A 9 37.37 -26.78 -43.56
C LEU A 9 37.25 -25.47 -42.75
N ALA A 10 36.61 -24.44 -43.28
CA ALA A 10 36.52 -23.13 -42.64
C ALA A 10 35.16 -22.44 -42.86
N SER A 11 34.05 -23.17 -42.65
CA SER A 11 32.70 -22.62 -42.84
C SER A 11 31.84 -22.63 -41.57
N LEU A 12 32.42 -22.79 -40.38
CA LEU A 12 31.67 -22.99 -39.12
C LEU A 12 31.67 -21.81 -38.13
N LEU A 13 32.02 -20.59 -38.55
CA LEU A 13 32.11 -19.42 -37.64
C LEU A 13 31.12 -18.28 -37.91
N ALA A 14 30.15 -18.43 -38.83
CA ALA A 14 29.15 -17.38 -39.11
C ALA A 14 27.82 -17.51 -38.33
N LEU A 15 27.74 -18.42 -37.35
CA LEU A 15 26.57 -18.57 -36.45
C LEU A 15 26.80 -17.91 -35.07
N GLY A 16 27.86 -17.10 -34.94
CA GLY A 16 28.09 -16.26 -33.77
C GLY A 16 27.05 -15.15 -33.68
N ALA A 17 25.92 -15.50 -33.07
CA ALA A 17 25.01 -14.62 -32.33
C ALA A 17 25.02 -13.15 -32.77
N CYS A 18 24.07 -12.78 -33.63
CA CYS A 18 23.46 -11.47 -33.51
C CYS A 18 22.83 -11.39 -32.11
N GLN A 19 23.63 -11.05 -31.10
CA GLN A 19 23.17 -10.44 -29.87
C GLN A 19 22.60 -9.09 -30.30
N GLN A 20 21.37 -9.12 -30.81
CA GLN A 20 20.61 -7.95 -31.20
C GLN A 20 20.43 -7.15 -29.91
N LYS A 21 21.22 -6.08 -29.76
CA LYS A 21 21.10 -5.17 -28.62
C LYS A 21 19.61 -4.81 -28.49
N PRO A 22 19.03 -4.93 -27.29
CA PRO A 22 17.65 -4.51 -27.09
C PRO A 22 17.50 -3.08 -27.59
N ASP A 23 16.50 -2.83 -28.44
CA ASP A 23 16.18 -1.49 -28.91
C ASP A 23 16.02 -0.56 -27.69
N GLU A 24 16.73 0.57 -27.66
CA GLU A 24 16.63 1.53 -26.56
C GLU A 24 15.19 1.99 -26.30
N LYS A 25 14.36 1.96 -27.35
CA LYS A 25 12.92 2.21 -27.26
C LYS A 25 12.18 1.16 -26.43
N LEU A 26 12.56 -0.11 -26.53
CA LEU A 26 12.00 -1.19 -25.70
C LEU A 26 12.43 -1.02 -24.25
N LEU A 27 13.69 -0.64 -24.00
CA LEU A 27 14.19 -0.38 -22.65
C LEU A 27 13.37 0.75 -21.97
N GLY A 28 13.11 1.84 -22.68
CA GLY A 28 12.33 2.98 -22.18
C GLY A 28 10.86 2.70 -21.83
N THR A 29 10.33 1.54 -22.19
CA THR A 29 8.91 1.20 -22.00
C THR A 29 8.55 1.04 -20.52
N CYS A 30 9.49 0.62 -19.67
CA CYS A 30 9.22 0.38 -18.24
C CYS A 30 9.05 1.65 -17.41
N TRP A 31 9.60 2.79 -17.83
CA TRP A 31 9.61 4.02 -17.03
C TRP A 31 9.06 5.25 -17.77
N ASN A 32 8.39 5.03 -18.89
CA ASN A 32 7.69 6.12 -19.58
C ASN A 32 6.52 6.65 -18.70
N PRO A 33 6.08 7.91 -18.88
CA PRO A 33 5.02 8.50 -18.06
C PRO A 33 3.71 7.71 -18.07
N GLY A 34 3.30 7.19 -19.23
CA GLY A 34 2.06 6.42 -19.37
C GLY A 34 2.11 5.07 -18.63
N ALA A 35 3.27 4.41 -18.61
CA ALA A 35 3.50 3.21 -17.83
C ALA A 35 3.39 3.51 -16.33
N LYS A 36 4.08 4.56 -15.87
CA LYS A 36 4.04 4.97 -14.45
C LYS A 36 2.61 5.26 -13.98
N GLU A 37 1.87 6.06 -14.74
CA GLU A 37 0.48 6.42 -14.41
C GLU A 37 -0.45 5.20 -14.42
N THR A 38 -0.36 4.36 -15.46
CA THR A 38 -1.24 3.19 -15.60
C THR A 38 -0.94 2.16 -14.51
N VAL A 39 0.34 1.86 -14.27
CA VAL A 39 0.75 0.88 -13.26
C VAL A 39 0.44 1.40 -11.86
N GLN A 40 0.59 2.71 -11.59
CA GLN A 40 0.18 3.31 -10.33
C GLN A 40 -1.33 3.19 -10.12
N THR A 41 -2.13 3.40 -11.17
CA THR A 41 -3.59 3.22 -11.11
C THR A 41 -3.97 1.77 -10.79
N ILE A 42 -3.31 0.80 -11.44
CA ILE A 42 -3.52 -0.62 -11.17
C ILE A 42 -3.14 -0.97 -9.74
N ALA A 43 -1.94 -0.55 -9.28
CA ALA A 43 -1.46 -0.82 -7.94
C ALA A 43 -2.38 -0.22 -6.86
N THR A 44 -2.77 1.05 -7.03
CA THR A 44 -3.71 1.74 -6.15
C THR A 44 -5.05 1.01 -6.08
N ARG A 45 -5.57 0.54 -7.22
CA ARG A 45 -6.83 -0.22 -7.26
C ARG A 45 -6.73 -1.55 -6.51
N LEU A 46 -5.64 -2.29 -6.68
CA LEU A 46 -5.42 -3.57 -6.01
C LEU A 46 -5.34 -3.39 -4.49
N ILE A 47 -4.53 -2.42 -4.03
CA ILE A 47 -4.38 -2.09 -2.60
C ILE A 47 -5.71 -1.62 -2.02
N SER A 48 -6.38 -0.65 -2.68
CA SER A 48 -7.67 -0.11 -2.23
C SER A 48 -8.72 -1.20 -2.08
N ARG A 49 -8.85 -2.08 -3.07
CA ARG A 49 -9.80 -3.19 -3.03
C ARG A 49 -9.55 -4.11 -1.84
N HIS A 50 -8.29 -4.47 -1.58
CA HIS A 50 -7.93 -5.32 -0.44
C HIS A 50 -8.26 -4.67 0.91
N ILE A 51 -7.98 -3.37 1.07
CA ILE A 51 -8.36 -2.61 2.27
C ILE A 51 -9.88 -2.59 2.45
N VAL A 52 -10.63 -2.30 1.39
CA VAL A 52 -12.10 -2.29 1.42
C VAL A 52 -12.64 -3.66 1.83
N ASP A 53 -12.17 -4.72 1.20
CA ASP A 53 -12.61 -6.09 1.50
C ASP A 53 -12.26 -6.48 2.95
N SER A 54 -11.09 -6.07 3.46
CA SER A 54 -10.69 -6.29 4.87
C SER A 54 -11.56 -5.52 5.88
N LEU A 55 -11.93 -4.27 5.57
CA LEU A 55 -12.81 -3.47 6.43
C LEU A 55 -14.24 -4.02 6.45
N LEU A 56 -14.76 -4.46 5.29
CA LEU A 56 -16.08 -5.09 5.19
C LEU A 56 -16.18 -6.35 6.06
N LEU A 57 -15.12 -7.18 6.06
CA LEU A 57 -15.05 -8.38 6.90
C LEU A 57 -14.99 -8.04 8.39
N THR A 58 -14.22 -7.01 8.77
CA THR A 58 -14.04 -6.61 10.17
C THR A 58 -15.31 -5.97 10.76
N ASP A 59 -16.02 -5.17 9.97
CA ASP A 59 -17.21 -4.45 10.44
C ASP A 59 -18.51 -5.29 10.28
N HIS A 60 -18.38 -6.58 9.96
CA HIS A 60 -19.50 -7.50 9.70
C HIS A 60 -20.55 -6.95 8.71
N GLY A 61 -20.12 -6.14 7.75
CA GLY A 61 -21.01 -5.52 6.75
C GLY A 61 -21.94 -4.42 7.26
N LYS A 62 -21.67 -3.81 8.44
CA LYS A 62 -22.48 -2.69 8.97
C LYS A 62 -22.45 -1.46 8.06
N ALA A 63 -21.30 -1.15 7.48
CA ALA A 63 -21.15 -0.07 6.51
C ALA A 63 -21.34 -0.58 5.07
N GLY A 64 -21.96 0.25 4.22
CA GLY A 64 -22.13 -0.06 2.80
C GLY A 64 -20.78 -0.05 2.07
N ARG A 65 -20.61 -0.93 1.08
CA ARG A 65 -19.37 -1.02 0.28
C ARG A 65 -18.97 0.32 -0.34
N SER A 66 -19.94 1.07 -0.88
CA SER A 66 -19.70 2.38 -1.50
C SER A 66 -19.11 3.39 -0.50
N ASP A 67 -19.58 3.37 0.74
CA ASP A 67 -19.11 4.31 1.78
C ASP A 67 -17.65 3.99 2.17
N ILE A 68 -17.34 2.69 2.30
CA ILE A 68 -15.97 2.23 2.57
C ILE A 68 -15.05 2.54 1.39
N GLU A 69 -15.50 2.36 0.15
CA GLU A 69 -14.71 2.69 -1.05
C GLU A 69 -14.37 4.19 -1.10
N GLN A 70 -15.34 5.07 -0.82
CA GLN A 70 -15.08 6.52 -0.73
C GLN A 70 -14.14 6.86 0.43
N PHE A 71 -14.34 6.22 1.58
CA PHE A 71 -13.49 6.36 2.75
C PHE A 71 -12.03 6.00 2.44
N VAL A 72 -11.80 4.85 1.79
CA VAL A 72 -10.46 4.40 1.42
C VAL A 72 -9.84 5.31 0.37
N LYS A 73 -10.59 5.69 -0.66
CA LYS A 73 -10.11 6.56 -1.74
C LYS A 73 -9.59 7.91 -1.25
N GLY A 74 -10.22 8.51 -0.24
CA GLY A 74 -9.80 9.80 0.32
C GLY A 74 -8.60 9.73 1.26
N ARG A 75 -8.12 8.52 1.61
CA ARG A 75 -7.16 8.32 2.71
C ARG A 75 -6.00 7.39 2.39
N LEU A 76 -6.04 6.75 1.22
CA LEU A 76 -4.97 5.92 0.69
C LEU A 76 -4.07 6.76 -0.22
N SER A 77 -2.77 6.72 0.03
CA SER A 77 -1.74 7.18 -0.88
C SER A 77 -0.87 6.01 -1.30
N VAL A 78 -0.58 5.89 -2.60
CA VAL A 78 0.30 4.86 -3.16
C VAL A 78 1.33 5.52 -4.05
N THR A 79 2.60 5.22 -3.80
CA THR A 79 3.74 5.74 -4.53
C THR A 79 4.50 4.59 -5.16
N LEU A 80 4.89 4.77 -6.43
CA LEU A 80 5.75 3.82 -7.13
C LEU A 80 7.13 4.43 -7.38
N SER A 81 8.17 3.62 -7.21
CA SER A 81 9.56 4.00 -7.41
C SER A 81 10.36 2.87 -8.06
N ASN A 82 11.63 3.14 -8.38
CA ASN A 82 12.59 2.14 -8.85
C ASN A 82 12.05 1.27 -9.99
N PHE A 83 11.61 1.89 -11.08
CA PHE A 83 11.18 1.14 -12.25
C PHE A 83 12.39 0.51 -12.94
N TYR A 84 12.36 -0.80 -13.15
CA TYR A 84 13.45 -1.56 -13.78
C TYR A 84 12.92 -2.53 -14.85
N LEU A 85 13.82 -2.93 -15.75
CA LEU A 85 13.58 -3.94 -16.76
C LEU A 85 14.03 -5.31 -16.26
N THR A 86 13.18 -6.33 -16.37
CA THR A 86 13.52 -7.72 -16.03
C THR A 86 13.75 -8.59 -17.26
N ALA A 87 12.96 -8.39 -18.32
CA ALA A 87 13.13 -9.08 -19.58
C ALA A 87 12.56 -8.26 -20.75
N ALA A 88 13.11 -8.44 -21.94
CA ALA A 88 12.58 -7.88 -23.17
C ALA A 88 12.58 -8.96 -24.25
N ASP A 89 11.45 -9.11 -24.95
CA ASP A 89 11.31 -9.96 -26.12
C ASP A 89 11.27 -9.09 -27.37
N ALA A 90 12.35 -9.14 -28.16
CA ALA A 90 12.48 -8.36 -29.39
C ALA A 90 11.56 -8.86 -30.51
N VAL A 91 11.08 -10.11 -30.46
CA VAL A 91 10.20 -10.70 -31.48
C VAL A 91 8.77 -10.25 -31.27
N THR A 92 8.27 -10.30 -30.04
CA THR A 92 6.90 -9.90 -29.72
C THR A 92 6.77 -8.41 -29.35
N GLY A 93 7.89 -7.74 -29.07
CA GLY A 93 7.89 -6.39 -28.51
C GLY A 93 7.41 -6.32 -27.05
N THR A 94 7.28 -7.47 -26.38
CA THR A 94 6.84 -7.54 -24.99
C THR A 94 7.99 -7.18 -24.06
N VAL A 95 7.68 -6.40 -23.03
CA VAL A 95 8.65 -6.00 -22.02
C VAL A 95 8.13 -6.38 -20.65
N SER A 96 8.95 -7.09 -19.86
CA SER A 96 8.69 -7.37 -18.46
C SER A 96 9.51 -6.41 -17.61
N CYS A 97 8.82 -5.76 -16.68
CA CYS A 97 9.33 -4.70 -15.85
C CYS A 97 9.06 -5.03 -14.38
N GLY A 98 9.72 -4.31 -13.49
CA GLY A 98 9.34 -4.26 -12.09
C GLY A 98 9.36 -2.84 -11.55
N ALA A 99 8.73 -2.65 -10.40
CA ALA A 99 8.72 -1.42 -9.64
C ALA A 99 8.57 -1.74 -8.16
N ASP A 100 8.98 -0.79 -7.33
CA ASP A 100 8.75 -0.84 -5.89
C ASP A 100 7.52 0.02 -5.57
N ALA A 101 6.70 -0.46 -4.63
CA ALA A 101 5.53 0.22 -4.13
C ALA A 101 5.68 0.56 -2.65
N ALA A 102 5.21 1.75 -2.30
CA ALA A 102 4.97 2.17 -0.92
C ALA A 102 3.53 2.68 -0.80
N MET A 103 2.94 2.53 0.37
CA MET A 103 1.59 3.02 0.65
C MET A 103 1.49 3.65 2.03
N THR A 104 0.57 4.60 2.17
CA THR A 104 0.10 5.09 3.46
C THR A 104 -1.42 5.11 3.48
N PHE A 105 -2.00 4.72 4.60
CA PHE A 105 -3.45 4.71 4.80
C PHE A 105 -3.82 5.29 6.16
N LYS A 106 -4.62 6.36 6.15
CA LYS A 106 -5.08 7.02 7.39
C LYS A 106 -6.37 6.38 7.92
N ARG A 107 -6.31 5.77 9.09
CA ARG A 107 -7.46 5.15 9.77
C ARG A 107 -8.38 6.18 10.45
N ASN A 108 -9.53 5.72 10.94
CA ASN A 108 -10.50 6.54 11.68
C ASN A 108 -9.99 7.01 13.05
N ASP A 109 -9.19 6.19 13.71
CA ASP A 109 -8.53 6.49 14.99
C ASP A 109 -7.35 7.47 14.85
N GLY A 110 -7.12 8.01 13.63
CA GLY A 110 -6.01 8.91 13.32
C GLY A 110 -4.68 8.23 13.10
N LYS A 111 -4.57 6.91 13.30
CA LYS A 111 -3.33 6.15 13.05
C LYS A 111 -3.06 6.05 11.54
N ILE A 112 -1.78 6.07 11.19
CA ILE A 112 -1.32 5.87 9.82
C ILE A 112 -0.76 4.46 9.73
N LEU A 113 -1.30 3.66 8.81
CA LEU A 113 -0.67 2.43 8.36
C LEU A 113 0.27 2.81 7.22
N SER A 114 1.53 2.38 7.29
CA SER A 114 2.52 2.61 6.25
C SER A 114 3.14 1.28 5.89
N GLY A 115 3.32 1.04 4.60
CA GLY A 115 4.07 -0.11 4.09
C GLY A 115 5.04 0.37 3.03
N THR A 116 6.27 -0.15 3.05
CA THR A 116 7.30 0.14 2.05
C THR A 116 7.85 -1.14 1.44
N ASP A 117 8.69 -0.98 0.41
CA ASP A 117 9.55 -2.05 -0.14
C ASP A 117 8.83 -3.25 -0.76
N ALA A 118 7.58 -3.09 -1.21
CA ALA A 118 6.92 -4.12 -2.01
C ALA A 118 7.36 -4.03 -3.47
N SER A 119 8.31 -4.89 -3.87
CA SER A 119 8.65 -5.08 -5.28
C SER A 119 7.61 -5.94 -5.98
N PHE A 120 7.13 -5.50 -7.14
CA PHE A 120 6.21 -6.26 -7.97
C PHE A 120 6.59 -6.15 -9.45
N SER A 121 6.19 -7.16 -10.23
CA SER A 121 6.40 -7.19 -11.67
C SER A 121 5.17 -6.69 -12.44
N PHE A 122 5.41 -6.11 -13.61
CA PHE A 122 4.37 -5.81 -14.58
C PHE A 122 4.90 -6.03 -16.00
N SER A 123 4.02 -6.27 -16.94
CA SER A 123 4.36 -6.47 -18.35
C SER A 123 3.73 -5.39 -19.20
N ALA A 124 4.48 -4.90 -20.18
CA ALA A 124 4.01 -4.02 -21.24
C ALA A 124 3.94 -4.80 -22.55
N TYR A 125 2.76 -4.82 -23.16
CA TYR A 125 2.50 -5.46 -24.45
C TYR A 125 2.20 -4.39 -25.49
N PRO A 126 2.68 -4.53 -26.74
CA PRO A 126 2.17 -3.71 -27.82
C PRO A 126 0.68 -4.00 -28.06
N SER A 127 -0.10 -2.96 -28.32
CA SER A 127 -1.52 -3.06 -28.64
C SER A 127 -1.86 -2.27 -29.92
N GLU A 128 -3.07 -2.50 -30.44
CA GLU A 128 -3.55 -1.84 -31.67
C GLU A 128 -3.40 -0.31 -31.60
N GLY A 129 -3.12 0.30 -32.75
CA GLY A 129 -2.89 1.75 -32.83
C GLY A 129 -1.55 2.22 -32.24
N GLY A 130 -0.59 1.31 -32.03
CA GLY A 130 0.75 1.65 -31.55
C GLY A 130 0.80 2.04 -30.07
N ARG A 131 -0.21 1.61 -29.29
CA ARG A 131 -0.30 1.84 -27.85
C ARG A 131 0.35 0.68 -27.09
N SER A 132 0.52 0.84 -25.78
CA SER A 132 0.94 -0.24 -24.90
C SER A 132 -0.18 -0.61 -23.94
N MET A 133 -0.35 -1.90 -23.69
CA MET A 133 -1.18 -2.44 -22.63
C MET A 133 -0.29 -2.86 -21.46
N TYR A 134 -0.67 -2.47 -20.24
CA TYR A 134 0.08 -2.80 -19.03
C TYR A 134 -0.68 -3.80 -18.18
N VAL A 135 0.00 -4.84 -17.71
CA VAL A 135 -0.60 -5.91 -16.91
C VAL A 135 0.27 -6.17 -15.68
N VAL A 136 -0.35 -6.20 -14.50
CA VAL A 136 0.28 -6.69 -13.26
C VAL A 136 -0.16 -8.14 -13.07
N PRO A 137 0.68 -9.16 -13.34
CA PRO A 137 0.28 -10.56 -13.33
C PRO A 137 -0.07 -11.08 -11.93
N SER A 138 0.52 -10.50 -10.89
CA SER A 138 0.23 -10.85 -9.50
C SER A 138 0.15 -9.60 -8.64
N GLY A 139 -0.99 -9.42 -7.96
CA GLY A 139 -1.18 -8.38 -6.96
C GLY A 139 -0.69 -8.76 -5.57
N LEU A 140 -0.17 -9.98 -5.37
CA LEU A 140 0.19 -10.50 -4.04
C LEU A 140 1.20 -9.61 -3.28
N PRO A 141 2.30 -9.13 -3.90
CA PRO A 141 3.23 -8.26 -3.16
C PRO A 141 2.57 -6.97 -2.66
N LEU A 142 1.62 -6.43 -3.45
CA LEU A 142 0.87 -5.22 -3.09
C LEU A 142 -0.16 -5.49 -1.99
N ILE A 143 -0.73 -6.68 -1.95
CA ILE A 143 -1.63 -7.13 -0.88
C ILE A 143 -0.85 -7.32 0.42
N GLN A 144 0.30 -8.01 0.34
CA GLN A 144 1.20 -8.23 1.47
C GLN A 144 1.71 -6.92 2.09
N LEU A 145 1.87 -5.85 1.27
CA LEU A 145 2.19 -4.52 1.75
C LEU A 145 1.17 -4.01 2.79
N VAL A 146 -0.11 -4.28 2.58
CA VAL A 146 -1.19 -3.88 3.50
C VAL A 146 -1.18 -4.76 4.75
N ASP A 147 -1.03 -6.07 4.56
CA ASP A 147 -1.07 -7.04 5.67
C ASP A 147 0.10 -6.81 6.63
N THR A 148 1.31 -6.59 6.12
CA THR A 148 2.50 -6.27 6.93
C THR A 148 2.31 -4.96 7.68
N ALA A 149 1.85 -3.90 7.01
CA ALA A 149 1.58 -2.61 7.65
C ALA A 149 0.53 -2.72 8.78
N ALA A 150 -0.47 -3.60 8.62
CA ALA A 150 -1.47 -3.85 9.65
C ALA A 150 -0.89 -4.62 10.86
N VAL A 151 -0.03 -5.62 10.63
CA VAL A 151 0.63 -6.40 11.69
C VAL A 151 1.60 -5.53 12.51
N GLU A 152 2.40 -4.70 11.84
CA GLU A 152 3.33 -3.78 12.51
C GLU A 152 2.57 -2.76 13.37
N ALA A 153 1.47 -2.21 12.86
CA ALA A 153 0.63 -1.30 13.61
C ALA A 153 -0.05 -1.96 14.83
N ALA A 154 -0.34 -3.26 14.78
CA ALA A 154 -0.88 -4.02 15.91
C ALA A 154 0.19 -4.30 16.97
N SER A 155 1.43 -4.58 16.54
CA SER A 155 2.55 -4.92 17.42
C SER A 155 3.04 -3.72 18.24
N ASN A 156 2.87 -2.49 17.72
CA ASN A 156 3.18 -1.24 18.44
C ASN A 156 2.08 -0.78 19.42
N VAL A 157 1.01 -1.57 19.62
CA VAL A 157 0.07 -1.35 20.72
C VAL A 157 0.63 -2.05 21.95
N THR A 158 1.57 -1.39 22.65
CA THR A 158 1.91 -1.77 24.03
C THR A 158 0.62 -1.83 24.83
N PRO A 159 0.29 -2.94 25.52
CA PRO A 159 -0.80 -2.92 26.47
C PRO A 159 -0.43 -1.89 27.52
N GLU A 160 -1.18 -0.80 27.58
CA GLU A 160 -1.20 0.05 28.76
C GLU A 160 -1.67 -0.86 29.89
N SER A 161 -0.70 -1.38 30.63
CA SER A 161 -0.89 -2.14 31.85
C SER A 161 -1.58 -1.20 32.84
N ALA A 162 -2.91 -1.14 32.77
CA ALA A 162 -3.73 -0.65 33.85
C ALA A 162 -3.34 -1.45 35.09
N ALA A 163 -2.53 -0.83 35.96
CA ALA A 163 -2.25 -1.37 37.26
C ALA A 163 -3.60 -1.61 37.97
N PRO A 164 -3.81 -2.77 38.59
CA PRO A 164 -5.00 -2.97 39.42
C PRO A 164 -4.92 -1.98 40.59
N ALA A 165 -5.90 -1.08 40.68
CA ALA A 165 -6.16 -0.34 41.90
C ALA A 165 -6.61 -1.37 42.95
N SER A 166 -5.68 -1.80 43.80
CA SER A 166 -6.01 -2.62 44.97
C SER A 166 -6.60 -1.75 46.06
N ASP A 167 -7.80 -2.17 46.47
CA ASP A 167 -8.53 -1.81 47.68
C ASP A 167 -7.65 -1.52 48.91
N VAL A 168 -7.84 -0.34 49.49
CA VAL A 168 -7.71 -0.14 50.94
C VAL A 168 -8.83 0.78 51.43
N ALA A 169 -9.85 0.19 52.05
CA ALA A 169 -10.64 0.83 53.11
C ALA A 169 -10.09 0.31 54.45
N PRO A 170 -10.12 1.09 55.56
CA PRO A 170 -11.34 1.12 56.38
C PRO A 170 -11.65 2.43 57.16
N THR A 171 -12.97 2.65 57.32
CA THR A 171 -13.76 3.01 58.53
C THR A 171 -13.39 4.20 59.46
N ALA A 172 -14.23 5.24 59.37
CA ALA A 172 -14.96 6.05 60.38
C ALA A 172 -14.30 6.75 61.58
N THR A 173 -14.61 8.05 61.74
CA THR A 173 -15.14 8.65 62.99
C THR A 173 -16.00 9.88 62.67
N ALA A 174 -17.12 10.02 63.40
CA ALA A 174 -18.10 11.09 63.35
C ALA A 174 -17.75 12.25 64.32
N GLN A 175 -18.47 13.38 64.18
CA GLN A 175 -18.49 14.62 65.01
C GLN A 175 -17.26 15.52 64.87
N ASP A 176 -17.30 16.84 64.69
CA ASP A 176 -18.27 17.95 64.72
C ASP A 176 -17.79 18.94 63.62
N ALA A 177 -18.50 19.94 63.08
CA ALA A 177 -19.51 20.82 63.63
C ALA A 177 -20.31 21.44 62.47
N ALA A 178 -21.62 21.60 62.71
CA ALA A 178 -22.42 22.62 62.07
C ALA A 178 -21.95 24.03 62.51
N GLU A 179 -22.51 25.06 61.87
CA GLU A 179 -22.56 26.46 62.34
C GLU A 179 -21.52 27.44 61.76
N ALA A 180 -21.72 27.79 60.48
CA ALA A 180 -21.67 29.15 59.92
C ALA A 180 -21.71 29.02 58.38
N ALA A 181 -22.61 29.61 57.60
CA ALA A 181 -23.51 30.71 57.86
C ALA A 181 -24.72 30.57 56.91
N SER A 182 -25.89 30.39 57.50
CA SER A 182 -27.15 30.89 56.97
C SER A 182 -27.11 32.41 57.07
N ALA A 183 -26.88 33.11 55.95
CA ALA A 183 -27.19 34.53 55.83
C ALA A 183 -27.46 34.89 54.34
N ALA A 184 -28.71 35.28 54.07
CA ALA A 184 -29.25 35.89 52.84
C ALA A 184 -29.30 34.96 51.61
N ALA A 185 -30.36 34.19 51.34
CA ALA A 185 -31.79 34.53 51.30
C ALA A 185 -32.11 35.82 50.51
N THR A 186 -33.09 35.69 49.63
CA THR A 186 -33.87 36.70 48.86
C THR A 186 -33.30 37.30 47.57
N ALA A 187 -34.12 37.15 46.50
CA ALA A 187 -34.00 37.62 45.10
C ALA A 187 -33.11 36.76 44.19
N ALA A 188 -33.62 35.82 43.39
CA ALA A 188 -34.35 36.17 42.17
C ALA A 188 -35.21 35.01 41.60
N ASP A 189 -35.83 34.19 42.46
CA ASP A 189 -36.91 33.26 42.07
C ASP A 189 -38.24 34.03 41.87
N LYS A 190 -38.20 35.06 41.01
CA LYS A 190 -39.36 35.90 40.67
C LYS A 190 -39.35 36.31 39.19
N ALA A 191 -39.05 35.36 38.31
CA ALA A 191 -39.20 35.54 36.86
C ALA A 191 -39.70 34.28 36.13
N ALA A 192 -40.26 33.30 36.83
CA ALA A 192 -40.84 32.08 36.25
C ALA A 192 -42.36 32.00 36.42
N SER A 193 -43.06 33.15 36.36
CA SER A 193 -44.52 33.20 36.27
C SER A 193 -44.94 34.36 35.38
N ASN A 194 -44.85 34.12 34.07
CA ASN A 194 -45.76 34.59 33.03
C ASN A 194 -45.57 33.73 31.79
#